data_AF-A0A8J4T070-F1
#
_entry.id   AF-A0A8J4T070-F1
#
_cell.length_a   1.000
_cell.length_b   1.000
_cell.length_c   1.000
_cell.angle_alpha   90.00
_cell.angle_beta   90.00
_cell.angle_gamma   90.00
#
_symmetry.space_group_name_H-M   'P 1'
#
loop_
_entity.id
_entity.type
_entity.pdbx_description
1 polymer ?
#
loop_
_entity_poly.entity_id
_entity_poly.type
_entity_poly.pdbx_seq_one_letter_code
_entity_poly.pdbx_strand_id
1 'polypeptide(L)'
;MSEQTVRDRIAGRLQCGECGFTTSSSSAQFAERAVCPYCDGPLVRRGDDDLTVLQTRLQEFRTKTEPLASFYGKMSILHRIDGNRDREAVFSDISRLIEDKR
;
A
#
# COMPACT_ATOMS: atom_id res chain seq x y z
N MET A 1 -8.82 -7.21 -1.11
CA MET A 1 -7.49 -7.59 -0.61
C MET A 1 -7.63 -8.41 0.65
N SER A 2 -6.96 -9.57 0.72
CA SER A 2 -6.98 -10.43 1.91
C SER A 2 -6.03 -9.89 2.99
N GLU A 3 -6.25 -10.26 4.25
CA GLU A 3 -5.31 -9.92 5.33
C GLU A 3 -3.91 -10.50 5.08
N GLN A 4 -3.82 -11.70 4.51
CA GLN A 4 -2.54 -12.32 4.19
C GLN A 4 -1.76 -11.46 3.18
N THR A 5 -2.43 -10.99 2.13
CA THR A 5 -1.82 -10.09 1.14
C THR A 5 -1.35 -8.77 1.79
N VAL A 6 -2.09 -8.23 2.76
CA VAL A 6 -1.64 -7.04 3.52
C VAL A 6 -0.37 -7.34 4.31
N ARG A 7 -0.34 -8.48 5.02
CA ARG A 7 0.82 -8.91 5.80
C ARG A 7 2.04 -9.06 4.93
N ASP A 8 1.93 -9.74 3.80
CA ASP A 8 3.05 -9.97 2.89
C ASP A 8 3.60 -8.66 2.32
N ARG A 9 2.71 -7.73 1.96
CA ARG A 9 3.10 -6.40 1.45
C ARG A 9 3.82 -5.54 2.50
N ILE A 10 3.39 -5.61 3.76
CA ILE A 10 4.03 -4.87 4.86
C ILE A 10 5.35 -5.52 5.25
N ALA A 11 5.38 -6.84 5.40
CA ALA A 11 6.58 -7.59 5.72
C ALA A 11 7.66 -7.50 4.63
N GLY A 12 7.27 -7.29 3.37
CA GLY A 12 8.19 -7.11 2.25
C GLY A 12 8.62 -5.67 2.00
N ARG A 13 8.12 -4.69 2.75
CA ARG A 13 8.38 -3.27 2.46
C ARG A 13 9.81 -2.87 2.79
N LEU A 14 10.45 -2.18 1.84
CA LEU A 14 11.72 -1.49 2.00
C LEU A 14 11.50 0.01 1.80
N GLN A 15 12.23 0.82 2.57
CA GLN A 15 12.22 2.27 2.48
C GLN A 15 13.66 2.81 2.48
N CYS A 16 13.95 3.75 1.59
CA CYS A 16 15.20 4.51 1.62
C CYS A 16 15.22 5.44 2.84
N GLY A 17 16.28 5.36 3.64
CA GLY A 17 16.46 6.22 4.82
C GLY A 17 16.68 7.70 4.50
N GLU A 18 17.08 8.04 3.26
CA GLU A 18 17.44 9.41 2.87
C GLU A 18 16.32 10.14 2.12
N CYS A 19 15.74 9.52 1.09
CA CYS A 19 14.72 10.16 0.24
C CYS A 19 13.30 9.61 0.45
N GLY A 20 13.14 8.56 1.27
CA GLY A 20 11.82 7.97 1.53
C GLY A 20 11.25 7.12 0.39
N PHE A 21 12.01 6.86 -0.68
CA PHE A 21 11.60 5.91 -1.72
C PHE A 21 11.19 4.57 -1.11
N THR A 22 10.03 4.03 -1.51
CA THR A 22 9.53 2.75 -1.02
C THR A 22 9.44 1.72 -2.13
N THR A 23 9.80 0.48 -1.81
CA THR A 23 9.73 -0.66 -2.73
C THR A 23 9.41 -1.94 -1.97
N SER A 24 9.20 -3.04 -2.69
CA SER A 24 9.06 -4.38 -2.11
C SER A 24 10.36 -5.15 -2.29
N SER A 25 10.74 -5.94 -1.29
CA SER A 25 11.82 -6.92 -1.38
C SER A 25 11.58 -7.99 -2.44
N SER A 26 10.32 -8.23 -2.82
CA SER A 26 9.95 -9.15 -3.91
C SER A 26 10.12 -8.54 -5.31
N SER A 27 10.41 -7.24 -5.41
CA SER A 27 10.68 -6.61 -6.70
C SER A 27 12.01 -7.11 -7.24
N ALA A 28 11.99 -7.75 -8.42
CA ALA A 28 13.17 -8.33 -9.06
C ALA A 28 14.35 -7.33 -9.17
N GLN A 29 14.05 -6.03 -9.31
CA GLN A 29 15.05 -4.95 -9.42
C GLN A 29 15.82 -4.67 -8.11
N PHE A 30 15.32 -5.12 -6.97
CA PHE A 30 15.89 -4.83 -5.63
C PHE A 30 16.18 -6.10 -4.81
N ALA A 31 15.88 -7.28 -5.34
CA ALA A 31 16.21 -8.55 -4.70
C ALA A 31 17.72 -8.72 -4.47
N GLU A 32 18.56 -8.08 -5.30
CA GLU A 32 20.03 -8.19 -5.26
C GLU A 32 20.74 -6.92 -4.77
N ARG A 33 20.02 -5.80 -4.58
CA ARG A 33 20.62 -4.53 -4.14
C ARG A 33 19.79 -3.85 -3.04
N ALA A 34 20.43 -3.58 -1.92
CA ALA A 34 19.86 -2.78 -0.83
C ALA A 34 20.15 -1.27 -0.99
N VAL A 35 20.23 -0.78 -2.24
CA VAL A 35 20.63 0.59 -2.59
C VAL A 35 19.50 1.29 -3.33
N CYS A 36 19.19 2.52 -2.91
CA CYS A 36 18.16 3.34 -3.52
C CYS A 36 18.54 3.72 -4.96
N PRO A 37 17.65 3.55 -5.95
CA PRO A 37 17.96 3.88 -7.34
C PRO A 37 17.95 5.38 -7.65
N TYR A 38 17.57 6.23 -6.70
CA TYR A 38 17.41 7.67 -6.89
C TYR A 38 18.47 8.51 -6.16
N CYS A 39 19.02 8.01 -5.06
CA CYS A 39 19.97 8.77 -4.24
C CYS A 39 21.10 7.92 -3.65
N ASP A 40 21.20 6.63 -4.02
CA ASP A 40 22.18 5.68 -3.51
C ASP A 40 22.14 5.42 -1.98
N GLY A 41 21.19 6.02 -1.26
CA GLY A 41 20.96 5.77 0.15
C GLY A 41 20.52 4.34 0.46
N PRO A 42 20.69 3.88 1.72
CA PRO A 42 20.38 2.52 2.13
C PRO A 42 18.86 2.24 2.10
N LEU A 43 18.48 1.10 1.53
CA LEU A 43 17.12 0.55 1.65
C LEU A 43 17.02 -0.31 2.90
N VAL A 44 16.15 0.09 3.82
CA VAL A 44 15.95 -0.59 5.11
C VAL A 44 14.48 -0.98 5.30
N ARG A 45 14.23 -1.99 6.13
CA ARG A 45 12.87 -2.26 6.62
C ARG A 45 12.47 -1.15 7.59
N ARG A 46 11.19 -0.76 7.59
CA ARG A 46 10.70 0.20 8.58
C ARG A 46 10.54 -0.47 9.94
N GLY A 47 10.78 0.29 11.00
CA GLY A 47 10.63 -0.20 12.37
C GLY A 47 9.18 -0.52 12.78
N ASP A 48 8.18 0.04 12.12
CA ASP A 48 6.76 -0.22 12.39
C ASP A 48 6.18 -1.44 11.64
N ASP A 49 7.00 -2.15 10.86
CA ASP A 49 6.62 -3.34 10.09
C ASP A 49 6.72 -4.63 10.93
N ASP A 50 6.27 -4.57 12.18
CA ASP A 50 6.10 -5.72 13.09
C ASP A 50 4.70 -6.34 12.90
N LEU A 51 4.62 -7.67 12.86
CA LEU A 51 3.37 -8.41 12.75
C LEU A 51 2.39 -8.12 13.90
N THR A 52 2.88 -7.90 15.11
CA THR A 52 2.06 -7.56 16.28
C THR A 52 1.42 -6.18 16.09
N VAL A 53 2.21 -5.19 15.68
CA VAL A 53 1.77 -3.83 15.37
C VAL A 53 0.77 -3.84 14.21
N LEU A 54 1.00 -4.68 13.19
CA LEU A 54 0.09 -4.83 12.06
C LEU A 54 -1.29 -5.34 12.49
N GLN A 55 -1.37 -6.33 13.38
CA GLN A 55 -2.65 -6.83 13.87
C GLN A 55 -3.44 -5.73 14.58
N THR A 56 -2.79 -4.94 15.42
CA THR A 56 -3.42 -3.77 16.06
C THR A 56 -3.94 -2.79 15.02
N ARG A 57 -3.13 -2.44 14.01
CA ARG A 57 -3.54 -1.52 12.94
C ARG A 57 -4.70 -2.04 12.10
N LEU A 58 -4.75 -3.34 11.82
CA LEU A 58 -5.87 -3.97 11.11
C LEU A 58 -7.16 -3.91 11.94
N GLN A 59 -7.06 -4.14 13.25
CA GLN A 59 -8.20 -3.99 14.14
C GLN A 59 -8.68 -2.53 14.22
N GLU A 60 -7.76 -1.57 14.25
CA GLU A 60 -8.11 -0.15 14.18
C GLU A 60 -8.78 0.21 12.85
N PHE A 61 -8.27 -0.29 11.72
CA PHE A 61 -8.88 -0.09 10.41
C PHE A 61 -10.33 -0.60 10.38
N ARG A 62 -10.58 -1.82 10.86
CA ARG A 62 -11.92 -2.43 10.93
C ARG A 62 -12.89 -1.63 11.80
N THR A 63 -12.40 -1.10 12.91
CA THR A 63 -13.26 -0.38 13.88
C THR A 63 -13.48 1.08 13.51
N LYS A 64 -12.48 1.76 12.94
CA LYS A 64 -12.51 3.21 12.70
C LYS A 64 -12.68 3.59 11.23
N THR A 65 -12.16 2.81 10.29
CA THR A 65 -12.11 3.17 8.87
C THR A 65 -13.12 2.41 8.03
N GLU A 66 -13.29 1.10 8.24
CA GLU A 66 -14.22 0.28 7.48
C GLU A 66 -15.69 0.77 7.52
N PRO A 67 -16.23 1.27 8.66
CA PRO A 67 -17.57 1.84 8.69
C PRO A 67 -17.77 3.07 7.79
N LEU A 68 -16.69 3.81 7.48
CA LEU A 68 -16.75 4.96 6.57
C LEU A 68 -17.16 4.56 5.16
N ALA A 69 -16.87 3.32 4.73
CA ALA A 69 -17.34 2.82 3.44
C ALA A 69 -18.88 2.78 3.39
N SER A 70 -19.54 2.40 4.49
CA SER A 70 -21.02 2.45 4.56
C SER A 70 -21.52 3.89 4.48
N PHE A 71 -20.86 4.82 5.19
CA PHE A 71 -21.19 6.24 5.15
C PHE A 71 -21.12 6.82 3.74
N TYR A 72 -19.98 6.66 3.04
CA TYR A 72 -19.82 7.16 1.66
C TYR A 72 -20.66 6.38 0.64
N GLY A 73 -20.98 5.11 0.92
CA GLY A 73 -21.90 4.31 0.12
C GLY A 73 -23.32 4.89 0.11
N LYS A 74 -23.81 5.36 1.26
CA LYS A 74 -25.13 6.04 1.36
C LYS A 74 -25.18 7.35 0.56
N MET A 75 -24.04 8.02 0.40
CA MET A 75 -23.92 9.24 -0.40
C MET A 75 -23.79 8.96 -1.90
N SER A 76 -23.73 7.69 -2.33
CA SER A 76 -23.53 7.27 -3.72
C SER A 76 -22.24 7.83 -4.37
N ILE A 77 -21.24 8.18 -3.56
CA ILE A 77 -19.93 8.68 -4.04
C ILE A 77 -18.79 7.68 -3.84
N LEU A 78 -19.05 6.56 -3.19
CA LEU A 78 -18.05 5.50 -2.97
C LEU A 78 -17.80 4.72 -4.26
N HIS A 79 -16.54 4.71 -4.69
CA HIS A 79 -16.05 3.80 -5.73
C HIS A 79 -15.10 2.78 -5.11
N ARG A 80 -15.21 1.51 -5.51
CA ARG A 80 -14.36 0.42 -5.02
C ARG A 80 -13.38 0.00 -6.13
N ILE A 81 -12.09 -0.03 -5.80
CA ILE A 81 -11.02 -0.49 -6.70
C ILE A 81 -10.34 -1.70 -6.08
N ASP A 82 -10.01 -2.70 -6.90
CA ASP A 82 -9.27 -3.88 -6.44
C ASP A 82 -7.77 -3.59 -6.33
N GLY A 83 -7.33 -3.30 -5.10
CA GLY A 83 -5.92 -3.07 -4.79
C GLY A 83 -5.01 -4.30 -4.86
N ASN A 84 -5.51 -5.49 -5.20
CA ASN A 84 -4.67 -6.68 -5.39
C ASN A 84 -3.96 -6.72 -6.75
N ARG A 85 -4.40 -5.89 -7.71
CA ARG A 85 -3.86 -5.82 -9.07
C ARG A 85 -2.52 -5.10 -9.12
N ASP A 86 -1.86 -5.17 -10.28
CA ASP A 86 -0.62 -4.47 -10.59
C ASP A 86 -0.78 -2.95 -10.47
N ARG A 87 0.32 -2.25 -10.18
CA ARG A 87 0.33 -0.81 -9.93
C ARG A 87 -0.31 -0.03 -11.07
N GLU A 88 0.06 -0.35 -12.30
CA GLU A 88 -0.38 0.32 -13.53
C GLU A 88 -1.87 0.10 -13.76
N ALA A 89 -2.39 -1.09 -13.45
CA ALA A 89 -3.80 -1.42 -13.54
C ALA A 89 -4.63 -0.65 -12.51
N VAL A 90 -4.17 -0.62 -11.25
CA VAL A 90 -4.84 0.16 -10.18
C VAL A 90 -4.82 1.66 -10.50
N PHE A 91 -3.69 2.18 -11.00
CA PHE A 91 -3.59 3.57 -11.43
C PHE A 91 -4.58 3.89 -12.56
N SER A 92 -4.66 3.04 -13.59
CA SER A 92 -5.60 3.21 -14.70
C SER A 92 -7.06 3.19 -14.24
N ASP A 93 -7.42 2.31 -13.31
CA ASP A 93 -8.77 2.26 -12.75
C ASP A 93 -9.13 3.57 -12.02
N ILE A 94 -8.20 4.12 -11.23
CA ILE A 94 -8.40 5.38 -10.51
C ILE A 94 -8.48 6.56 -11.48
N SER A 95 -7.59 6.65 -12.46
CA SER A 95 -7.58 7.75 -13.44
C SER A 95 -8.89 7.82 -14.21
N ARG A 96 -9.40 6.68 -14.70
CA ARG A 96 -10.70 6.62 -15.40
C ARG A 96 -11.84 7.18 -14.54
N LEU A 97 -11.92 6.79 -13.26
CA LEU A 97 -12.96 7.29 -12.36
C LEU A 97 -12.90 8.81 -12.13
N ILE A 98 -11.73 9.43 -12.26
CA ILE A 98 -11.55 10.88 -12.09
C ILE A 98 -11.84 11.60 -13.41
N GLU A 99 -11.38 11.05 -14.53
CA GLU A 99 -11.59 11.61 -15.87
C GLU A 99 -13.06 11.55 -16.31
N ASP A 100 -13.76 10.46 -16.01
CA ASP A 100 -15.18 10.27 -16.31
C ASP A 100 -16.10 11.21 -15.49
N LYS A 101 -15.55 11.88 -14.46
CA LYS A 101 -16.27 12.90 -13.66
C LYS A 101 -16.12 14.32 -14.20
N ARG A 102 -15.44 14.51 -15.35
CA ARG A 102 -15.36 15.80 -16.04
C ARG A 102 -16.62 16.10 -16.85
#